data_AF-A0A5B8J1R6-F1
#
_entry.id   AF-A0A5B8J1R6-F1
#
_cell.length_a   1.000
_cell.length_b   1.000
_cell.length_c   1.000
_cell.angle_alpha   90.00
_cell.angle_beta   90.00
_cell.angle_gamma   90.00
#
_symmetry.space_group_name_H-M   'P 1'
#
loop_
_entity.id
_entity.type
_entity.pdbx_description
1 polymer ?
#
loop_
_entity_poly.entity_id
_entity_poly.type
_entity_poly.pdbx_seq_one_letter_code
_entity_poly.pdbx_strand_id
1 'polypeptide(L)'
;MNLEDFAKRLPKNFTEQEFVDLMNQVIDLKRIVDLPTAERSALFNGVQYLVDFIMLAQEANGELHTHEGHPVVDYGGPFIPHVLVRPEGVEMDRAALETFGVGEADKYFGDE
;
A
#
# COMPACT_ATOMS: atom_id res chain seq x y z
N MET A 1 -11.20 11.69 7.29
CA MET A 1 -11.37 10.35 7.87
C MET A 1 -10.07 9.97 8.57
N ASN A 2 -10.07 9.09 9.56
CA ASN A 2 -8.81 8.56 10.10
C ASN A 2 -8.59 7.10 9.66
N LEU A 3 -7.45 6.50 10.01
CA LEU A 3 -7.13 5.11 9.65
C LEU A 3 -8.08 4.09 10.30
N GLU A 4 -8.59 4.34 11.50
CA GLU A 4 -9.56 3.45 12.15
C GLU A 4 -10.91 3.42 11.42
N ASP A 5 -11.36 4.57 10.94
CA ASP A 5 -12.56 4.71 10.13
C ASP A 5 -12.39 4.02 8.77
N PHE A 6 -11.20 4.13 8.16
CA PHE A 6 -10.85 3.40 6.93
C PHE A 6 -11.02 1.89 7.12
N ALA A 7 -10.41 1.32 8.16
CA ALA A 7 -10.49 -0.12 8.44
C ALA A 7 -11.92 -0.64 8.62
N LYS A 8 -12.81 0.18 9.20
CA LYS A 8 -14.24 -0.17 9.40
C LYS A 8 -15.08 -0.05 8.14
N ARG A 9 -14.65 0.78 7.18
CA ARG A 9 -15.41 1.09 5.96
C ARG A 9 -14.93 0.32 4.74
N LEU A 10 -13.71 -0.22 4.76
CA LEU A 10 -13.20 -1.02 3.66
C LEU A 10 -14.09 -2.27 3.50
N PRO A 11 -14.76 -2.45 2.34
CA PRO A 11 -15.57 -3.62 2.09
C PRO A 11 -14.73 -4.90 2.09
N LYS A 12 -15.37 -6.07 2.25
CA LYS A 12 -14.66 -7.35 2.13
C LYS A 12 -14.11 -7.60 0.72
N ASN A 13 -14.88 -7.20 -0.30
CA ASN A 13 -14.48 -7.24 -1.70
C ASN A 13 -14.53 -5.80 -2.21
N PHE A 14 -13.41 -5.31 -2.72
CA PHE A 14 -13.28 -3.94 -3.23
C PHE A 14 -12.41 -3.94 -4.47
N THR A 15 -12.61 -2.93 -5.31
CA THR A 15 -11.73 -2.61 -6.44
C THR A 15 -10.55 -1.77 -5.97
N GLU A 16 -9.45 -1.77 -6.72
CA GLU A 16 -8.30 -0.89 -6.47
C GLU A 16 -8.71 0.59 -6.35
N GLN A 17 -9.64 1.04 -7.20
CA GLN A 17 -10.12 2.42 -7.17
C GLN A 17 -10.90 2.72 -5.89
N GLU A 18 -11.75 1.81 -5.40
CA GLU A 18 -12.46 1.99 -4.12
C GLU A 18 -11.50 2.08 -2.93
N PHE A 19 -10.43 1.28 -2.95
CA PHE A 19 -9.38 1.37 -1.94
C PHE A 19 -8.72 2.76 -1.94
N VAL A 20 -8.33 3.25 -3.12
CA VAL A 20 -7.72 4.56 -3.31
C VAL A 20 -8.66 5.70 -2.91
N ASP A 21 -9.93 5.62 -3.28
CA ASP A 21 -10.95 6.64 -2.95
C ASP A 21 -11.21 6.71 -1.43
N LEU A 22 -11.19 5.57 -0.74
CA LEU A 22 -11.27 5.53 0.72
C LEU A 22 -9.98 6.07 1.36
N MET A 23 -8.80 5.69 0.86
CA MET A 23 -7.53 6.17 1.40
C MET A 23 -7.36 7.69 1.20
N ASN A 24 -7.82 8.24 0.06
CA ASN A 24 -7.82 9.68 -0.20
C ASN A 24 -8.67 10.48 0.81
N GLN A 25 -9.65 9.85 1.46
CA GLN A 25 -10.41 10.48 2.55
C GLN A 25 -9.64 10.49 3.89
N VAL A 26 -8.61 9.65 4.03
CA VAL A 26 -7.70 9.62 5.19
C VAL A 26 -6.59 10.65 5.00
N ILE A 27 -5.91 10.60 3.87
CA ILE A 27 -4.81 11.47 3.49
C ILE A 27 -4.90 11.79 2.01
N ASP A 28 -4.72 13.05 1.65
CA ASP A 28 -4.67 13.47 0.25
C ASP A 28 -3.40 12.89 -0.41
N LEU A 29 -3.56 11.82 -1.19
CA LEU A 29 -2.45 11.09 -1.77
C LEU A 29 -1.68 11.94 -2.79
N LYS A 30 -2.34 12.86 -3.51
CA LYS A 30 -1.66 13.76 -4.45
C LYS A 30 -0.71 14.69 -3.73
N ARG A 31 -1.13 15.22 -2.57
CA ARG A 31 -0.31 16.16 -1.81
C ARG A 31 0.98 15.53 -1.28
N ILE A 32 1.03 14.22 -1.09
CA ILE A 32 2.25 13.52 -0.61
C ILE A 32 3.42 13.74 -1.57
N VAL A 33 3.16 13.77 -2.87
CA VAL A 33 4.16 13.99 -3.92
C VAL A 33 4.81 15.37 -3.75
N ASP A 34 4.02 16.37 -3.41
CA ASP A 34 4.44 17.77 -3.30
C ASP A 34 4.99 18.15 -1.92
N LEU A 35 4.94 17.24 -0.94
CA LEU A 35 5.48 17.51 0.40
C LEU A 35 6.99 17.83 0.36
N PRO A 36 7.47 18.70 1.26
CA PRO A 36 8.90 18.82 1.52
C PRO A 36 9.52 17.47 1.89
N THR A 37 10.79 17.24 1.52
CA THR A 37 11.47 15.97 1.78
C THR A 37 11.45 15.56 3.25
N ALA A 38 11.62 16.52 4.17
CA ALA A 38 11.58 16.25 5.61
C ALA A 38 10.19 15.78 6.07
N GLU A 39 9.12 16.40 5.55
CA GLU A 39 7.74 16.03 5.88
C GLU A 39 7.37 14.66 5.30
N ARG A 40 7.75 14.40 4.04
CA ARG A 40 7.56 13.07 3.42
C ARG A 40 8.35 11.98 4.15
N SER A 41 9.54 12.27 4.64
CA SER A 41 10.33 11.33 5.45
C SER A 41 9.69 11.07 6.81
N ALA A 42 9.15 12.10 7.47
CA ALA A 42 8.44 11.93 8.72
C ALA A 42 7.15 11.11 8.54
N LEU A 43 6.40 11.36 7.46
CA LEU A 43 5.22 10.57 7.08
C LEU A 43 5.59 9.10 6.85
N PHE A 44 6.66 8.83 6.08
CA PHE A 44 7.16 7.47 5.85
C PHE A 44 7.47 6.75 7.17
N ASN A 45 8.22 7.39 8.08
CA ASN A 45 8.57 6.79 9.37
C ASN A 45 7.33 6.48 10.22
N GLY A 46 6.34 7.38 10.23
CA GLY A 46 5.08 7.18 10.95
C GLY A 46 4.28 6.00 10.39
N VAL A 47 4.16 5.89 9.06
CA VAL A 47 3.45 4.78 8.41
C VAL A 47 4.20 3.46 8.59
N GLN A 48 5.53 3.44 8.46
CA GLN A 48 6.34 2.24 8.68
C GLN A 48 6.19 1.70 10.10
N TYR A 49 6.26 2.58 11.11
CA TYR A 49 6.03 2.18 12.50
C TYR A 49 4.65 1.53 12.69
N LEU A 50 3.61 2.07 12.04
CA LEU A 50 2.27 1.47 12.10
C LEU A 50 2.21 0.10 11.43
N VAL A 51 2.87 -0.09 10.28
CA VAL A 51 2.99 -1.40 9.63
C VAL A 51 3.64 -2.40 10.58
N ASP A 52 4.80 -2.05 11.14
CA ASP A 52 5.54 -2.93 12.05
C ASP A 52 4.71 -3.33 13.28
N PHE A 53 3.98 -2.37 13.86
CA PHE A 53 3.14 -2.62 15.02
C PHE A 53 1.90 -3.47 14.69
N ILE A 54 1.27 -3.24 13.53
CA ILE A 54 0.14 -4.06 13.06
C ILE A 54 0.60 -5.48 12.79
N MET A 55 1.75 -5.67 12.14
CA MET A 55 2.32 -7.00 11.91
C MET A 55 2.58 -7.74 13.23
N LEU A 56 3.16 -7.07 14.23
CA LEU A 56 3.36 -7.66 15.55
C LEU A 56 2.03 -8.06 16.21
N ALA A 57 0.98 -7.26 16.06
CA ALA A 57 -0.34 -7.60 16.57
C ALA A 57 -0.95 -8.82 15.86
N GLN A 58 -0.81 -8.90 14.53
CA GLN A 58 -1.24 -10.06 13.74
C GLN A 58 -0.48 -11.33 14.13
N GLU A 59 0.84 -11.25 14.33
CA GLU A 59 1.66 -12.34 14.84
C GLU A 59 1.16 -12.82 16.20
N ALA A 60 0.98 -11.90 17.15
CA ALA A 60 0.53 -12.22 18.50
C ALA A 60 -0.87 -12.88 18.52
N ASN A 61 -1.70 -12.61 17.52
CA ASN A 61 -3.04 -13.19 17.37
C ASN A 61 -3.09 -14.43 16.45
N GLY A 62 -1.95 -14.87 15.90
CA GLY A 62 -1.88 -16.07 15.04
C GLY A 62 -2.48 -15.87 13.65
N GLU A 63 -2.43 -14.64 13.12
CA GLU A 63 -3.02 -14.24 11.84
C GLU A 63 -2.01 -14.25 10.68
N LEU A 64 -0.80 -14.81 10.89
CA LEU A 64 0.22 -14.88 9.85
C LEU A 64 -0.08 -15.97 8.82
N HIS A 65 0.04 -15.59 7.55
CA HIS A 65 -0.03 -16.51 6.43
C HIS A 65 1.38 -16.97 6.03
N THR A 66 1.48 -18.17 5.47
CA THR A 66 2.76 -18.70 4.95
C THR A 66 2.59 -19.19 3.51
N HIS A 67 3.60 -18.93 2.69
CA HIS A 67 3.75 -19.47 1.35
C HIS A 67 5.08 -20.22 1.28
N GLU A 68 5.04 -21.50 0.91
CA GLU A 68 6.23 -22.39 0.88
C GLU A 68 7.04 -22.41 2.21
N GLY A 69 6.35 -22.28 3.35
CA GLY A 69 6.98 -22.28 4.67
C GLY A 69 7.62 -20.95 5.08
N HIS A 70 7.49 -19.90 4.25
CA HIS A 70 7.94 -18.55 4.55
C HIS A 70 6.74 -17.66 4.91
N PRO A 71 6.87 -16.78 5.93
CA PRO A 71 5.81 -15.83 6.25
C PRO A 71 5.58 -14.88 5.08
N VAL A 72 4.31 -14.62 4.77
CA VAL A 72 3.90 -13.68 3.74
C VAL A 72 2.96 -12.63 4.34
N VAL A 73 3.01 -11.43 3.77
CA VAL A 73 2.09 -10.34 4.10
C VAL A 73 1.08 -10.24 2.97
N ASP A 74 -0.18 -10.49 3.27
CA ASP A 74 -1.25 -10.28 2.30
C ASP A 74 -1.57 -8.78 2.22
N TYR A 75 -1.45 -8.22 1.02
CA TYR A 75 -1.79 -6.83 0.74
C TYR A 75 -2.90 -6.78 -0.32
N GLY A 76 -4.05 -6.21 0.05
CA GLY A 76 -5.20 -6.13 -0.85
C GLY A 76 -5.31 -4.83 -1.66
N GLY A 77 -4.43 -3.85 -1.42
CA GLY A 77 -4.47 -2.57 -2.14
C GLY A 77 -3.78 -2.63 -3.52
N PRO A 78 -3.82 -1.52 -4.28
CA PRO A 78 -3.16 -1.45 -5.58
C PRO A 78 -1.64 -1.61 -5.46
N PHE A 79 -1.03 -2.37 -6.38
CA PHE A 79 0.42 -2.54 -6.41
C PHE A 79 1.12 -1.22 -6.78
N ILE A 80 2.15 -0.82 -6.03
CA ILE A 80 2.96 0.37 -6.33
C ILE A 80 4.41 -0.07 -6.64
N PRO A 81 4.89 0.06 -7.89
CA PRO A 81 6.21 -0.43 -8.32
C PRO A 81 7.36 0.50 -7.87
N HIS A 82 7.57 0.60 -6.56
CA HIS A 82 8.67 1.35 -5.96
C HIS A 82 10.00 0.56 -6.00
N VAL A 83 11.09 1.20 -5.57
CA VAL A 83 12.47 0.69 -5.73
C VAL A 83 12.74 -0.70 -5.13
N LEU A 84 11.93 -1.19 -4.20
CA LEU A 84 12.15 -2.50 -3.55
C LEU A 84 11.38 -3.64 -4.21
N VAL A 85 10.33 -3.32 -4.98
CA VAL A 85 9.40 -4.33 -5.54
C VAL A 85 9.22 -4.21 -7.05
N ARG A 86 9.69 -3.14 -7.67
CA ARG A 86 9.69 -2.99 -9.13
C ARG A 86 10.58 -4.08 -9.75
N PRO A 87 10.11 -4.77 -10.81
CA PRO A 87 10.90 -5.79 -11.49
C PRO A 87 12.26 -5.26 -11.99
N GLU A 88 13.26 -6.14 -11.97
CA GLU A 88 14.61 -5.82 -12.44
C GLU A 88 14.59 -5.41 -13.92
N GLY A 89 15.36 -4.36 -14.26
CA GLY A 89 15.43 -3.83 -15.62
C GLY A 89 14.25 -2.95 -16.04
N VAL A 90 13.24 -2.75 -15.17
CA VAL A 90 12.11 -1.88 -15.48
C VAL A 90 12.32 -0.45 -14.93
N GLU A 91 12.17 0.53 -15.82
CA GLU A 91 12.23 1.94 -15.47
C GLU A 91 11.05 2.36 -14.59
N MET A 92 11.25 3.41 -13.80
CA MET A 92 10.20 3.97 -12.96
C MET A 92 9.15 4.67 -13.84
N ASP A 93 7.92 4.15 -13.85
CA ASP A 93 6.77 4.81 -14.46
C ASP A 93 6.26 5.93 -13.53
N ARG A 94 6.38 7.18 -13.98
CA ARG A 94 5.87 8.34 -13.23
C ARG A 94 4.34 8.42 -13.21
N ALA A 95 3.65 7.78 -14.16
CA ALA A 95 2.20 7.76 -14.18
C ALA A 95 1.61 7.08 -12.94
N ALA A 96 2.34 6.14 -12.32
CA ALA A 96 1.96 5.49 -11.07
C ALA A 96 1.74 6.47 -9.89
N LEU A 97 2.35 7.67 -9.94
CA LEU A 97 2.12 8.73 -8.95
C LEU A 97 0.75 9.41 -9.11
N GLU A 98 0.17 9.37 -10.31
CA GLU A 98 -1.15 9.94 -10.61
C GLU A 98 -2.28 8.90 -10.48
N THR A 99 -1.99 7.63 -10.79
CA THR A 99 -2.93 6.51 -10.65
C THR A 99 -2.89 5.86 -9.27
N PHE A 100 -1.91 6.20 -8.44
CA PHE A 100 -1.69 5.62 -7.11
C PHE A 100 -1.55 4.08 -7.12
N GLY A 101 -1.03 3.52 -8.21
CA GLY A 101 -0.86 2.08 -8.37
C GLY A 101 -2.03 1.36 -9.04
N VAL A 102 -3.15 2.04 -9.31
CA VAL A 102 -4.31 1.40 -9.97
C VAL A 102 -3.92 0.91 -11.37
N GLY A 103 -4.15 -0.38 -11.61
CA GLY A 103 -3.81 -1.10 -12.85
C GLY A 103 -2.31 -1.34 -13.04
N GLU A 104 -1.45 -1.04 -12.06
CA GLU A 104 -0.02 -1.30 -12.19
C GLU A 104 0.29 -2.79 -12.10
N ALA A 105 -0.41 -3.57 -11.27
CA ALA A 105 -0.17 -5.00 -11.13
C ALA A 105 -0.26 -5.73 -12.49
N ASP A 106 -1.32 -5.48 -13.25
CA ASP A 106 -1.57 -6.06 -14.57
C ASP A 106 -0.40 -5.84 -15.55
N LYS A 107 0.34 -4.73 -15.42
CA LYS A 107 1.49 -4.41 -16.27
C LYS A 107 2.70 -5.31 -16.01
N TYR A 108 2.87 -5.80 -14.78
CA TYR A 108 4.06 -6.53 -14.35
C TYR A 108 3.82 -8.03 -14.15
N PHE A 109 2.61 -8.40 -13.74
CA PHE A 109 2.27 -9.76 -13.36
C PHE A 109 1.28 -10.42 -14.34
N GLY A 110 0.64 -9.64 -15.22
CA GLY A 110 -0.39 -10.13 -16.15
C GLY A 110 -1.70 -10.52 -15.45
N ASP A 111 -2.64 -11.05 -16.22
CA ASP A 111 -3.82 -11.72 -15.66
C ASP A 111 -3.34 -13.11 -15.15
N GLU A 112 -3.10 -13.28 -13.85
CA GLU A 112 -2.96 -14.63 -13.26
C GLU A 112 -4.28 -15.42 -13.35
#